data_AF-A0A3D3E5P9-F1
#
_entry.id   AF-A0A3D3E5P9-F1
#
_cell.length_a   1.000
_cell.length_b   1.000
_cell.length_c   1.000
_cell.angle_alpha   90.00
_cell.angle_beta   90.00
_cell.angle_gamma   90.00
#
_symmetry.space_group_name_H-M   'P 1'
#
loop_
_entity.id
_entity.type
_entity.pdbx_description
1 polymer ?
#
loop_
_entity_poly.entity_id
_entity_poly.type
_entity_poly.pdbx_seq_one_letter_code
_entity_poly.pdbx_strand_id
1 'polypeptide(L)'
;MFLKKFVYVNWGNIPALEFDFGPINLLSGGNGSGKTTAADAIQTVMTAAHDTLFHYNPGQDEATQRGRGKNVRTLASYVLGCDDGSYARPNGAVGYLAAIFHPTEGESGEAFTAVLGISASIEKSGTQTTARQNDLQFYIVAGEQLTLSDFLQEDAEGKRQVIGLDKINNHLKSRMEANNIEKYDTKKQYLRRLYGALRGRHDAVSEREAMNAARTFSRFMAYKPVKSINGFVANEILEKKDLGDAIRSVSELMKTIYSMESDAKRLQETIDVLSSTKITAKTYIDQWIDYNVLEYTAAKSRYLSDQQVYLKAKEKQQHLRDDLTNAEQEREQSQDRRSQLREQLIAMEAQRLGIDALQDKDQFEQKVESGKQQLQQQAMLLLEQDKASQFSLQATESLYKSLQKSTISVDLPSLGQRKLIEMAKNVAAIASEGAVDFPTLLGKDWVDLSPLEAHLETAQQNQQLMNQWRERWYSGELESSGIPLRD
;
A
#
# COMPACT_ATOMS: atom_id res chain seq x y z
N MET A 1 66.14 16.41 11.43
CA MET A 1 66.48 16.32 10.00
C MET A 1 67.41 17.45 9.68
N PHE A 2 68.42 17.25 8.83
CA PHE A 2 69.27 18.32 8.31
C PHE A 2 69.34 18.28 6.79
N LEU A 3 69.55 19.43 6.16
CA LEU A 3 69.82 19.50 4.72
C LEU A 3 71.23 18.98 4.47
N LYS A 4 71.34 17.82 3.82
CA LYS A 4 72.62 17.13 3.57
C LYS A 4 73.21 17.50 2.23
N LYS A 5 72.38 17.63 1.20
CA LYS A 5 72.79 17.94 -0.17
C LYS A 5 71.74 18.81 -0.83
N PHE A 6 72.16 19.67 -1.76
CA PHE A 6 71.25 20.44 -2.61
C PHE A 6 71.71 20.39 -4.06
N VAL A 7 70.79 20.11 -4.97
CA VAL A 7 71.04 20.07 -6.41
C VAL A 7 70.50 21.34 -7.04
N TYR A 8 71.36 22.05 -7.78
CA TYR A 8 71.01 23.22 -8.55
C TYR A 8 71.00 22.86 -10.03
N VAL A 9 69.87 23.07 -10.71
CA VAL A 9 69.77 22.96 -12.17
C VAL A 9 69.17 24.23 -12.72
N ASN A 10 69.92 24.91 -13.59
CA ASN A 10 69.51 26.17 -14.20
C ASN A 10 69.02 27.23 -13.18
N TRP A 11 69.79 27.48 -12.11
CA TRP A 11 69.44 28.44 -11.06
C TRP A 11 70.43 29.62 -11.01
N GLY A 12 69.98 30.79 -11.45
CA GLY A 12 70.83 31.96 -11.65
C GLY A 12 71.99 31.63 -12.60
N ASN A 13 73.17 32.13 -12.23
CA ASN A 13 74.45 31.83 -12.88
C ASN A 13 75.21 30.68 -12.20
N ILE A 14 74.56 29.94 -11.28
CA ILE A 14 75.18 28.76 -10.65
C ILE A 14 75.22 27.64 -11.69
N PRO A 15 76.40 27.02 -11.95
CA PRO A 15 76.48 25.88 -12.85
C PRO A 15 75.71 24.69 -12.26
N ALA A 16 75.24 23.79 -13.12
CA ALA A 16 74.49 22.63 -12.66
C ALA A 16 75.40 21.74 -11.80
N LEU A 17 75.14 21.66 -10.50
CA LEU A 17 76.00 21.00 -9.52
C LEU A 17 75.23 20.45 -8.34
N GLU A 18 75.86 19.51 -7.64
CA GLU A 18 75.45 19.03 -6.32
C GLU A 18 76.32 19.70 -5.26
N PHE A 19 75.70 20.26 -4.23
CA PHE A 19 76.39 20.88 -3.12
C PHE A 19 76.11 20.12 -1.83
N ASP A 20 77.15 19.57 -1.21
CA ASP A 20 77.07 18.88 0.08
C ASP A 20 77.19 19.87 1.24
N PHE A 21 76.33 19.69 2.24
CA PHE A 21 76.28 20.50 3.45
C PHE A 21 76.86 19.72 4.63
N GLY A 22 77.80 20.32 5.35
CA GLY A 22 78.25 19.87 6.66
C GLY A 22 77.36 20.41 7.79
N PRO A 23 77.73 20.16 9.06
CA PRO A 23 77.02 20.70 10.22
C PRO A 23 77.02 22.23 10.29
N ILE A 24 78.10 22.86 9.81
CA ILE A 24 78.25 24.31 9.68
C ILE A 24 78.80 24.59 8.28
N ASN A 25 78.11 25.46 7.53
CA ASN A 25 78.49 25.80 6.16
C ASN A 25 78.72 27.31 6.07
N LEU A 26 79.92 27.71 5.64
CA LEU A 26 80.25 29.11 5.37
C LEU A 26 80.31 29.34 3.86
N LEU A 27 79.30 30.03 3.32
CA LEU A 27 79.32 30.50 1.94
C LEU A 27 80.21 31.75 1.86
N SER A 28 81.45 31.59 1.39
CA SER A 28 82.43 32.68 1.20
C SER A 28 82.73 32.91 -0.28
N GLY A 29 83.05 34.15 -0.66
CA GLY A 29 83.36 34.55 -2.03
C GLY A 29 83.26 36.05 -2.25
N GLY A 30 83.65 36.55 -3.42
CA GLY A 30 83.47 37.97 -3.80
C GLY A 30 82.00 38.36 -4.01
N ASN A 31 81.70 39.65 -4.21
CA ASN A 31 80.37 40.07 -4.66
C ASN A 31 80.03 39.41 -6.02
N GLY A 32 78.77 39.02 -6.22
CA GLY A 32 78.34 38.35 -7.46
C GLY A 32 78.69 36.85 -7.57
N SER A 33 79.39 36.26 -6.59
CA SER A 33 79.75 34.82 -6.58
C SER A 33 78.59 33.84 -6.40
N GLY A 34 77.34 34.30 -6.34
CA GLY A 34 76.16 33.44 -6.20
C GLY A 34 75.83 32.98 -4.77
N LYS A 35 76.50 33.51 -3.73
CA LYS A 35 76.20 33.19 -2.32
C LYS A 35 74.73 33.39 -1.96
N THR A 36 74.21 34.58 -2.24
CA THR A 36 72.81 34.94 -2.00
C THR A 36 71.88 34.12 -2.90
N THR A 37 72.29 33.83 -4.13
CA THR A 37 71.54 32.99 -5.08
C THR A 37 71.37 31.56 -4.55
N ALA A 38 72.40 30.98 -3.92
CA ALA A 38 72.33 29.67 -3.29
C ALA A 38 71.38 29.67 -2.07
N ALA A 39 71.49 30.69 -1.21
CA ALA A 39 70.62 30.88 -0.06
C ALA A 39 69.13 31.07 -0.46
N ASP A 40 68.89 31.87 -1.51
CA ASP A 40 67.56 32.11 -2.07
C ASP A 40 66.95 30.81 -2.64
N ALA A 41 67.77 29.90 -3.19
CA ALA A 41 67.29 28.60 -3.66
C ALA A 41 66.76 27.72 -2.50
N ILE A 42 67.48 27.68 -1.38
CA ILE A 42 67.02 26.97 -0.17
C ILE A 42 65.72 27.59 0.34
N GLN A 43 65.66 28.93 0.40
CA GLN A 43 64.44 29.64 0.78
C GLN A 43 63.27 29.31 -0.16
N THR A 44 63.52 29.19 -1.46
CA THR A 44 62.52 28.86 -2.47
C THR A 44 61.89 27.49 -2.21
N VAL A 45 62.71 26.47 -1.96
CA VAL A 45 62.23 25.11 -1.64
C VAL A 45 61.47 25.07 -0.32
N MET A 46 61.97 25.78 0.71
CA MET A 46 61.36 25.79 2.05
C MET A 46 60.07 26.60 2.15
N THR A 47 59.83 27.52 1.21
CA THR A 47 58.63 28.38 1.19
C THR A 47 57.70 28.08 0.01
N ALA A 48 58.02 27.07 -0.80
CA ALA A 48 57.28 26.70 -2.01
C ALA A 48 57.12 27.85 -3.02
N ALA A 49 58.05 28.82 -3.00
CA ALA A 49 57.93 30.09 -3.69
C ALA A 49 56.54 30.75 -3.48
N HIS A 50 56.01 30.72 -2.25
CA HIS A 50 54.73 31.35 -1.93
C HIS A 50 54.87 32.88 -1.81
N ASP A 51 54.11 33.64 -2.61
CA ASP A 51 54.36 35.07 -2.89
C ASP A 51 54.34 35.98 -1.65
N THR A 52 53.66 35.56 -0.58
CA THR A 52 53.60 36.27 0.71
C THR A 52 54.65 35.81 1.74
N LEU A 53 55.41 34.76 1.43
CA LEU A 53 56.32 34.09 2.36
C LEU A 53 57.79 34.18 1.97
N PHE A 54 58.17 34.43 0.72
CA PHE A 54 59.56 34.64 0.34
C PHE A 54 59.79 36.06 -0.15
N HIS A 55 60.98 36.58 0.13
CA HIS A 55 61.48 37.82 -0.45
C HIS A 55 62.92 37.53 -0.85
N TYR A 56 63.18 37.50 -2.16
CA TYR A 56 64.56 37.36 -2.64
C TYR A 56 65.35 38.59 -2.24
N ASN A 57 66.57 38.37 -1.79
CA ASN A 57 67.40 39.46 -1.33
C ASN A 57 67.76 40.37 -2.52
N PRO A 58 67.48 41.68 -2.43
CA PRO A 58 67.91 42.62 -3.45
C PRO A 58 69.45 42.62 -3.52
N GLY A 59 70.00 42.72 -4.73
CA GLY A 59 71.43 42.98 -4.91
C GLY A 59 71.88 44.24 -4.14
N GLN A 60 73.19 44.36 -3.86
CA GLN A 60 73.73 45.56 -3.18
C GLN A 60 73.34 46.87 -3.91
N ASP A 61 73.21 46.83 -5.24
CA ASP A 61 72.77 47.97 -6.07
C ASP A 61 71.25 48.08 -6.27
N GLU A 62 70.46 47.16 -5.70
CA GLU A 62 68.98 47.15 -5.73
C GLU A 62 68.38 47.69 -4.41
N ALA A 63 69.19 47.81 -3.35
CA ALA A 63 68.76 48.19 -2.01
C ALA A 63 68.48 49.70 -1.83
N THR A 64 68.94 50.56 -2.75
CA THR A 64 68.55 51.98 -2.77
C THR A 64 67.19 52.13 -3.44
N GLN A 65 66.17 52.29 -2.60
CA GLN A 65 64.79 52.54 -2.99
C GLN A 65 64.64 53.63 -4.08
N ARG A 66 63.78 53.35 -5.08
CA ARG A 66 63.14 54.31 -6.02
C ARG A 66 63.93 54.76 -7.27
N GLY A 67 64.85 53.95 -7.79
CA GLY A 67 65.30 54.11 -9.18
C GLY A 67 64.26 53.55 -10.17
N ARG A 68 63.64 54.40 -10.99
CA ARG A 68 62.77 54.00 -12.12
C ARG A 68 63.62 53.18 -13.11
N GLY A 69 63.41 51.87 -13.21
CA GLY A 69 63.94 51.05 -14.31
C GLY A 69 64.56 49.68 -13.99
N LYS A 70 64.75 49.29 -12.72
CA LYS A 70 65.32 47.97 -12.39
C LYS A 70 64.26 46.96 -11.96
N ASN A 71 64.25 45.79 -12.60
CA ASN A 71 63.28 44.73 -12.37
C ASN A 71 63.64 43.96 -11.08
N VAL A 72 62.64 43.76 -10.21
CA VAL A 72 62.78 42.93 -9.01
C VAL A 72 63.01 41.47 -9.43
N ARG A 73 63.92 40.77 -8.74
CA ARG A 73 64.18 39.35 -8.97
C ARG A 73 62.91 38.53 -8.73
N THR A 74 62.56 37.69 -9.69
CA THR A 74 61.43 36.75 -9.64
C THR A 74 61.94 35.31 -9.73
N LEU A 75 61.07 34.34 -9.43
CA LEU A 75 61.41 32.93 -9.59
C LEU A 75 61.83 32.61 -11.05
N ALA A 76 61.09 33.17 -12.01
CA ALA A 76 61.40 33.02 -13.43
C ALA A 76 62.73 33.69 -13.82
N SER A 77 63.06 34.84 -13.23
CA SER A 77 64.32 35.52 -13.53
C SER A 77 65.53 34.72 -13.02
N TYR A 78 65.40 34.02 -11.89
CA TYR A 78 66.44 33.10 -11.42
C TYR A 78 66.63 31.92 -12.38
N VAL A 79 65.56 31.27 -12.82
CA VAL A 79 65.67 30.12 -13.75
C VAL A 79 66.35 30.51 -15.07
N LEU A 80 66.02 31.69 -15.59
CA LEU A 80 66.58 32.19 -16.85
C LEU A 80 68.00 32.79 -16.71
N GLY A 81 68.52 32.91 -15.48
CA GLY A 81 69.81 33.54 -15.20
C GLY A 81 69.82 35.01 -15.57
N CYS A 82 68.86 35.78 -15.06
CA CYS A 82 68.78 37.23 -15.29
C CYS A 82 69.88 37.97 -14.50
N ASP A 83 70.66 38.78 -15.20
CA ASP A 83 71.65 39.70 -14.63
C ASP A 83 71.49 41.07 -15.32
N ASP A 84 71.08 42.08 -14.56
CA ASP A 84 70.80 43.47 -15.00
C ASP A 84 70.00 43.57 -16.32
N GLY A 85 69.01 42.69 -16.52
CA GLY A 85 68.12 42.66 -17.69
C GLY A 85 68.59 41.77 -18.84
N SER A 86 69.79 41.19 -18.77
CA SER A 86 70.28 40.16 -19.69
C SER A 86 70.00 38.77 -19.16
N TYR A 87 69.65 37.81 -20.02
CA TYR A 87 69.30 36.45 -19.62
C TYR A 87 70.30 35.43 -20.18
N ALA A 88 70.87 34.59 -19.32
CA ALA A 88 71.75 33.49 -19.72
C ALA A 88 71.05 32.43 -20.58
N ARG A 89 69.71 32.33 -20.48
CA ARG A 89 68.89 31.33 -21.18
C ARG A 89 67.78 31.99 -22.00
N PRO A 90 68.10 32.56 -23.19
CA PRO A 90 67.15 33.36 -23.97
C PRO A 90 65.99 32.57 -24.58
N ASN A 91 66.19 31.27 -24.81
CA ASN A 91 65.19 30.38 -25.44
C ASN A 91 64.21 29.76 -24.43
N GLY A 92 64.20 30.26 -23.18
CA GLY A 92 63.49 29.60 -22.08
C GLY A 92 64.28 28.41 -21.51
N ALA A 93 63.93 28.01 -20.30
CA ALA A 93 64.56 26.89 -19.62
C ALA A 93 63.66 26.26 -18.57
N VAL A 94 63.95 25.00 -18.25
CA VAL A 94 63.45 24.33 -17.05
C VAL A 94 64.57 24.34 -16.01
N GLY A 95 64.25 24.72 -14.78
CA GLY A 95 65.14 24.64 -13.64
C GLY A 95 64.60 23.69 -12.59
N TYR A 96 65.51 23.04 -11.87
CA TYR A 96 65.20 22.18 -10.74
C TYR A 96 66.01 22.59 -9.52
N LEU A 97 65.33 22.61 -8.39
CA LEU A 97 65.93 22.71 -7.07
C LEU A 97 65.56 21.45 -6.31
N ALA A 98 66.56 20.66 -5.89
CA ALA A 98 66.31 19.47 -5.07
C ALA A 98 67.05 19.59 -3.75
N ALA A 99 66.32 19.59 -2.64
CA ALA A 99 66.84 19.62 -1.29
C ALA A 99 66.76 18.21 -0.68
N ILE A 100 67.92 17.61 -0.40
CA ILE A 100 68.03 16.28 0.17
C ILE A 100 68.17 16.41 1.68
N PHE A 101 67.15 15.95 2.40
CA PHE A 101 67.14 15.93 3.86
C PHE A 101 67.51 14.56 4.38
N HIS A 102 68.32 14.55 5.44
CA HIS A 102 68.77 13.33 6.09
C HIS A 102 68.44 13.38 7.58
N PRO A 103 68.04 12.25 8.19
CA PRO A 103 67.87 12.18 9.64
C PRO A 103 69.23 12.36 10.34
N THR A 104 69.19 13.04 11.48
CA THR A 104 70.31 13.08 12.43
C THR A 104 70.30 11.80 13.27
N GLU A 105 71.44 11.39 13.84
CA GLU A 105 71.50 10.24 14.75
C GLU A 105 70.45 10.36 15.88
N GLY A 106 69.60 9.33 16.00
CA GLY A 106 68.52 9.28 17.00
C GLY A 106 67.15 9.77 16.53
N GLU A 107 67.02 10.27 15.30
CA GLU A 107 65.72 10.61 14.72
C GLU A 107 65.09 9.41 13.98
N SER A 108 63.77 9.26 14.08
CA SER A 108 63.01 8.15 13.50
C SER A 108 62.62 8.33 12.03
N GLY A 109 63.04 9.42 11.39
CA GLY A 109 62.60 9.76 10.02
C GLY A 109 63.52 9.17 8.95
N GLU A 110 62.98 8.95 7.76
CA GLU A 110 63.75 8.50 6.59
C GLU A 110 64.31 9.69 5.79
N ALA A 111 65.41 9.46 5.05
CA ALA A 111 65.92 10.47 4.13
C ALA A 111 64.89 10.72 3.02
N PHE A 112 64.73 11.97 2.60
CA PHE A 112 63.81 12.33 1.54
C PHE A 112 64.34 13.50 0.72
N THR A 113 63.87 13.61 -0.51
CA THR A 113 64.22 14.72 -1.41
C THR A 113 63.00 15.59 -1.70
N ALA A 114 63.08 16.88 -1.38
CA ALA A 114 62.08 17.86 -1.77
C ALA A 114 62.51 18.55 -3.07
N VAL A 115 61.69 18.47 -4.11
CA VAL A 115 62.00 18.99 -5.44
C VAL A 115 61.02 20.06 -5.86
N LEU A 116 61.56 21.13 -6.43
CA LEU A 116 60.82 22.18 -7.11
C LEU A 116 61.26 22.24 -8.58
N GLY A 117 60.33 22.00 -9.48
CA GLY A 117 60.53 22.12 -10.92
C GLY A 117 59.87 23.38 -11.45
N ILE A 118 60.60 24.22 -12.16
CA ILE A 118 60.13 25.51 -12.66
C ILE A 118 60.40 25.62 -14.15
N SER A 119 59.39 25.96 -14.95
CA SER A 119 59.58 26.35 -16.35
C SER A 119 59.42 27.86 -16.49
N ALA A 120 60.36 28.49 -17.17
CA ALA A 120 60.35 29.91 -17.45
C ALA A 120 60.62 30.19 -18.92
N SER A 121 60.02 31.26 -19.44
CA SER A 121 60.25 31.78 -20.78
C SER A 121 60.37 33.32 -20.75
N ILE A 122 60.96 33.89 -21.79
CA ILE A 122 61.05 35.34 -21.94
C ILE A 122 59.83 35.82 -22.71
N GLU A 123 59.13 36.80 -22.15
CA GLU A 123 58.07 37.52 -22.83
C GLU A 123 58.59 38.89 -23.27
N LYS A 124 58.40 39.23 -24.54
CA LYS A 124 58.78 40.53 -25.11
C LYS A 124 57.53 41.36 -25.32
N SER A 125 57.38 42.43 -24.56
CA SER A 125 56.30 43.41 -24.75
C SER A 125 56.92 44.75 -25.14
N GLY A 126 56.90 45.05 -26.44
CA GLY A 126 57.58 46.23 -26.99
C GLY A 126 59.10 46.16 -26.78
N THR A 127 59.66 47.16 -26.09
CA THR A 127 61.09 47.25 -25.75
C THR A 127 61.46 46.58 -24.43
N GLN A 128 60.48 46.09 -23.65
CA GLN A 128 60.72 45.45 -22.36
C GLN A 128 60.72 43.92 -22.48
N THR A 129 61.79 43.32 -21.96
CA THR A 129 61.96 41.87 -21.82
C THR A 129 61.72 41.45 -20.37
N THR A 130 60.66 40.69 -20.12
CA THR A 130 60.30 40.21 -18.78
C THR A 130 60.34 38.68 -18.71
N ALA A 131 60.80 38.15 -17.57
CA ALA A 131 60.78 36.72 -17.30
C ALA A 131 59.37 36.29 -16.86
N ARG A 132 58.80 35.30 -17.53
CA ARG A 132 57.50 34.73 -17.21
C ARG A 132 57.66 33.29 -16.73
N GLN A 133 57.01 32.97 -15.61
CA GLN A 133 56.85 31.58 -15.15
C GLN A 133 55.73 30.92 -15.95
N ASN A 134 56.02 29.76 -16.52
CA ASN A 134 55.07 28.97 -17.31
C ASN A 134 54.38 27.92 -16.44
N ASP A 135 55.16 27.10 -15.73
CA ASP A 135 54.68 26.02 -14.89
C ASP A 135 55.56 25.85 -13.66
N LEU A 136 54.99 25.32 -12.58
CA LEU A 136 55.64 25.10 -11.29
C LEU A 136 55.11 23.81 -10.67
N GLN A 137 56.01 22.84 -10.47
CA GLN A 137 55.67 21.52 -9.96
C GLN A 137 56.45 21.22 -8.69
N PHE A 138 55.76 20.57 -7.75
CA PHE A 138 56.28 20.23 -6.42
C PHE A 138 56.32 18.72 -6.26
N TYR A 139 57.46 18.19 -5.82
CA TYR A 139 57.60 16.78 -5.51
C TYR A 139 58.25 16.57 -4.15
N ILE A 140 57.83 15.52 -3.45
CA ILE A 140 58.52 14.97 -2.30
C ILE A 140 58.77 13.50 -2.61
N VAL A 141 60.04 13.13 -2.64
CA VAL A 141 60.46 11.75 -2.88
C VAL A 141 60.90 11.15 -1.56
N ALA A 142 60.10 10.24 -1.01
CA ALA A 142 60.37 9.58 0.26
C ALA A 142 61.41 8.45 0.08
N GLY A 143 62.31 8.29 1.04
CA GLY A 143 63.30 7.20 1.08
C GLY A 143 64.49 7.35 0.14
N GLU A 144 64.46 8.28 -0.81
CA GLU A 144 65.44 8.38 -1.90
C GLU A 144 66.22 9.70 -1.89
N GLN A 145 67.52 9.62 -2.22
CA GLN A 145 68.42 10.77 -2.34
C GLN A 145 68.70 11.04 -3.82
N LEU A 146 67.98 12.01 -4.40
CA LEU A 146 68.18 12.35 -5.81
C LEU A 146 69.55 13.02 -6.03
N THR A 147 70.05 12.83 -7.25
CA THR A 147 71.33 13.33 -7.76
C THR A 147 71.09 14.24 -8.95
N LEU A 148 72.13 14.93 -9.41
CA LEU A 148 72.10 15.76 -10.61
C LEU A 148 71.73 14.93 -11.85
N SER A 149 72.11 13.66 -11.90
CA SER A 149 71.76 12.74 -12.98
C SER A 149 70.26 12.51 -13.14
N ASP A 150 69.46 12.69 -12.08
CA ASP A 150 68.00 12.54 -12.10
C ASP A 150 67.26 13.65 -12.86
N PHE A 151 67.96 14.75 -13.13
CA PHE A 151 67.40 15.93 -13.79
C PHE A 151 68.00 16.19 -15.16
N LEU A 152 68.99 15.39 -15.57
CA LEU A 152 69.71 15.49 -16.83
C LEU A 152 69.50 14.24 -17.68
N GLN A 153 69.24 14.43 -18.96
CA GLN A 153 69.21 13.36 -19.96
C GLN A 153 70.36 13.58 -20.95
N GLU A 154 71.01 12.50 -21.37
CA GLU A 154 71.99 12.56 -22.45
C GLU A 154 71.27 12.45 -23.80
N ASP A 155 71.55 13.38 -24.71
CA ASP A 155 71.06 13.34 -26.08
C ASP A 155 71.90 12.40 -26.95
N ALA A 156 71.45 12.09 -28.17
CA ALA A 156 72.13 11.16 -29.09
C ALA A 156 73.59 11.57 -29.43
N GLU A 157 73.93 12.86 -29.27
CA GLU A 157 75.26 13.43 -29.46
C GLU A 157 76.11 13.47 -28.17
N GLY A 158 75.65 12.88 -27.06
CA GLY A 158 76.34 12.87 -25.76
C GLY A 158 76.29 14.20 -24.99
N LYS A 159 75.48 15.18 -25.45
CA LYS A 159 75.25 16.44 -24.73
C LYS A 159 74.20 16.23 -23.64
N ARG A 160 74.50 16.69 -22.41
CA ARG A 160 73.56 16.66 -21.28
C ARG A 160 72.55 17.79 -21.41
N GLN A 161 71.28 17.43 -21.54
CA GLN A 161 70.13 18.33 -21.58
C GLN A 161 69.27 18.18 -20.32
N VAL A 162 68.61 19.24 -19.89
CA VAL A 162 67.72 19.21 -18.72
C VAL A 162 66.38 18.58 -19.11
N ILE A 163 65.88 17.67 -18.27
CA ILE A 163 64.61 16.97 -18.50
C ILE A 163 63.45 17.97 -18.40
N GLY A 164 62.51 17.94 -19.34
CA GLY A 164 61.31 18.78 -19.33
C GLY A 164 60.37 18.46 -18.15
N LEU A 165 59.62 19.46 -17.67
CA LEU A 165 58.66 19.30 -16.57
C LEU A 165 57.52 18.33 -16.88
N ASP A 166 57.19 18.15 -18.15
CA ASP A 166 56.21 17.19 -18.65
C ASP A 166 56.70 15.74 -18.51
N LYS A 167 58.02 15.53 -18.62
CA LYS A 167 58.65 14.20 -18.63
C LYS A 167 59.22 13.77 -17.28
N ILE A 168 59.48 14.71 -16.37
CA ILE A 168 60.17 14.41 -15.09
C ILE A 168 59.43 13.40 -14.23
N ASN A 169 58.09 13.45 -14.16
CA ASN A 169 57.31 12.50 -13.35
C ASN A 169 57.48 11.06 -13.85
N ASN A 170 57.41 10.86 -15.18
CA ASN A 170 57.59 9.55 -15.79
C ASN A 170 59.05 9.08 -15.69
N HIS A 171 60.01 9.99 -15.80
CA HIS A 171 61.43 9.69 -15.63
C HIS A 171 61.74 9.20 -14.21
N LEU A 172 61.23 9.89 -13.17
CA LEU A 172 61.40 9.47 -11.78
C LEU A 172 60.72 8.12 -11.52
N LYS A 173 59.52 7.89 -12.06
CA LYS A 173 58.80 6.60 -11.96
C LYS A 173 59.50 5.45 -12.68
N SER A 174 60.31 5.71 -13.70
CA SER A 174 61.10 4.65 -14.36
C SER A 174 62.32 4.22 -13.56
N ARG A 175 62.81 5.09 -12.66
CA ARG A 175 64.00 4.85 -11.85
C ARG A 175 63.69 4.36 -10.43
N MET A 176 62.55 4.76 -9.88
CA MET A 176 62.18 4.52 -8.47
C MET A 176 60.73 4.01 -8.36
N GLU A 177 60.38 3.44 -7.21
CA GLU A 177 59.01 2.99 -6.94
C GLU A 177 58.02 4.16 -6.98
N ALA A 178 56.91 3.97 -7.70
CA ALA A 178 55.91 5.02 -7.89
C ALA A 178 55.27 5.51 -6.58
N ASN A 179 55.24 4.67 -5.54
CA ASN A 179 54.69 5.02 -4.23
C ASN A 179 55.55 6.04 -3.46
N ASN A 180 56.85 6.13 -3.78
CA ASN A 180 57.78 7.03 -3.11
C ASN A 180 57.73 8.45 -3.70
N ILE A 181 57.08 8.65 -4.85
CA ILE A 181 57.05 9.92 -5.58
C ILE A 181 55.72 10.62 -5.35
N GLU A 182 55.71 11.61 -4.46
CA GLU A 182 54.53 12.40 -4.14
C GLU A 182 54.53 13.70 -4.94
N LYS A 183 53.56 13.89 -5.85
CA LYS A 183 53.36 15.15 -6.59
C LYS A 183 52.30 15.99 -5.90
N TYR A 184 52.56 17.29 -5.76
CA TYR A 184 51.61 18.25 -5.18
C TYR A 184 51.24 19.36 -6.18
N ASP A 185 49.96 19.65 -6.30
CA ASP A 185 49.44 20.69 -7.21
C ASP A 185 49.42 22.07 -6.56
N THR A 186 49.37 22.13 -5.22
CA THR A 186 49.29 23.40 -4.49
C THR A 186 50.48 23.62 -3.57
N LYS A 187 50.95 24.87 -3.51
CA LYS A 187 52.01 25.33 -2.58
C LYS A 187 51.72 24.91 -1.14
N LYS A 188 50.46 25.03 -0.71
CA LYS A 188 50.02 24.70 0.66
C LYS A 188 50.13 23.21 0.98
N GLN A 189 49.69 22.33 0.07
CA GLN A 189 49.78 20.87 0.27
C GLN A 189 51.25 20.43 0.35
N TYR A 190 52.08 20.94 -0.56
CA TYR A 190 53.52 20.68 -0.53
C TYR A 190 54.15 21.13 0.79
N LEU A 191 53.88 22.35 1.28
CA LEU A 191 54.41 22.82 2.56
C LEU A 191 53.95 21.97 3.74
N ARG A 192 52.67 21.57 3.78
CA ARG A 192 52.14 20.69 4.83
C ARG A 192 52.85 19.34 4.85
N ARG A 193 53.16 18.77 3.68
CA ARG A 193 53.93 17.52 3.62
C ARG A 193 55.40 17.75 3.96
N LEU A 194 56.05 18.77 3.40
CA LEU A 194 57.47 19.10 3.63
C LEU A 194 57.77 19.23 5.12
N TYR A 195 56.98 20.02 5.85
CA TYR A 195 57.16 20.20 7.29
C TYR A 195 56.76 18.96 8.12
N GLY A 196 55.90 18.09 7.60
CA GLY A 196 55.65 16.76 8.16
C GLY A 196 56.86 15.84 8.01
N ALA A 197 57.44 15.79 6.81
CA ALA A 197 58.65 15.01 6.49
C ALA A 197 59.85 15.48 7.32
N LEU A 198 60.04 16.79 7.48
CA LEU A 198 61.09 17.36 8.34
C LEU A 198 60.94 16.97 9.83
N ARG A 199 59.73 16.63 10.28
CA ARG A 199 59.45 16.09 11.62
C ARG A 199 59.54 14.56 11.70
N GLY A 200 59.90 13.88 10.61
CA GLY A 200 59.93 12.42 10.54
C GLY A 200 58.55 11.77 10.55
N ARG A 201 57.49 12.52 10.17
CA ARG A 201 56.13 11.99 10.02
C ARG A 201 55.84 11.67 8.56
N HIS A 202 55.11 10.57 8.33
CA HIS A 202 54.56 10.26 7.02
C HIS A 202 53.35 11.16 6.70
N ASP A 203 52.59 11.56 7.73
CA ASP A 203 51.45 12.46 7.59
C ASP A 203 51.85 13.94 7.46
N ALA A 204 50.97 14.71 6.80
CA ALA A 204 51.13 16.14 6.64
C ALA A 204 50.73 16.92 7.91
N VAL A 205 51.44 18.02 8.21
CA VAL A 205 51.08 18.91 9.33
C VAL A 205 49.87 19.79 9.02
N SER A 206 49.35 20.48 10.03
CA SER A 206 48.26 21.46 9.84
C SER A 206 48.71 22.62 8.93
N GLU A 207 47.78 23.21 8.18
CA GLU A 207 48.10 24.35 7.31
C GLU A 207 48.66 25.54 8.11
N ARG A 208 48.08 25.81 9.28
CA ARG A 208 48.53 26.88 10.18
C ARG A 208 49.99 26.68 10.61
N GLU A 209 50.34 25.46 10.97
CA GLU A 209 51.70 25.10 11.37
C GLU A 209 52.69 25.22 10.21
N ALA A 210 52.37 24.65 9.04
CA ALA A 210 53.22 24.73 7.84
C ALA A 210 53.48 26.17 7.40
N MET A 211 52.44 27.00 7.37
CA MET A 211 52.54 28.41 6.98
C MET A 211 53.33 29.23 8.00
N ASN A 212 53.18 28.93 9.29
CA ASN A 212 53.96 29.60 10.33
C ASN A 212 55.45 29.20 10.22
N ALA A 213 55.76 27.92 10.06
CA ALA A 213 57.13 27.43 9.90
C ALA A 213 57.81 28.04 8.67
N ALA A 214 57.12 28.08 7.51
CA ALA A 214 57.63 28.73 6.30
C ALA A 214 57.89 30.22 6.49
N ARG A 215 56.97 30.92 7.18
CA ARG A 215 57.11 32.35 7.47
C ARG A 215 58.31 32.63 8.37
N THR A 216 58.47 31.86 9.45
CA THR A 216 59.59 31.99 10.38
C THR A 216 60.91 31.69 9.68
N PHE A 217 60.95 30.65 8.82
CA PHE A 217 62.14 30.33 8.02
C PHE A 217 62.55 31.47 7.09
N SER A 218 61.61 32.06 6.34
CA SER A 218 61.95 33.18 5.45
C SER A 218 62.37 34.43 6.21
N ARG A 219 61.80 34.70 7.39
CA ARG A 219 62.19 35.84 8.21
C ARG A 219 63.60 35.69 8.78
N PHE A 220 63.99 34.47 9.10
CA PHE A 220 65.36 34.13 9.51
C PHE A 220 66.37 34.37 8.39
N MET A 221 66.00 34.07 7.13
CA MET A 221 66.86 34.29 5.96
C MET A 221 66.91 35.76 5.50
N ALA A 222 65.88 36.54 5.81
CA ALA A 222 65.86 37.96 5.46
C ALA A 222 66.88 38.74 6.31
N TYR A 223 67.64 39.63 5.66
CA TYR A 223 68.63 40.52 6.27
C TYR A 223 67.99 41.64 7.14
N LYS A 224 67.07 41.28 8.04
CA LYS A 224 66.46 42.18 9.01
C LYS A 224 67.14 41.94 10.35
N PRO A 225 67.77 42.95 10.98
CA PRO A 225 68.44 42.75 12.27
C PRO A 225 67.41 42.25 13.29
N VAL A 226 67.66 41.04 13.81
CA VAL A 226 66.83 40.44 14.85
C VAL A 226 67.02 41.28 16.10
N LYS A 227 66.02 42.12 16.43
CA LYS A 227 66.11 43.09 17.54
C LYS A 227 66.38 42.44 18.91
N SER A 228 66.03 41.16 19.08
CA SER A 228 66.28 40.35 20.28
C SER A 228 65.93 38.88 20.01
N ILE A 229 66.81 37.94 20.38
CA ILE A 229 66.57 36.49 20.27
C ILE A 229 65.34 36.08 21.09
N ASN A 230 65.17 36.63 22.29
CA ASN A 230 63.99 36.38 23.13
C ASN A 230 62.70 36.89 22.48
N GLY A 231 62.76 38.05 21.82
CA GLY A 231 61.63 38.60 21.08
C GLY A 231 61.23 37.75 19.86
N PHE A 232 62.21 37.09 19.24
CA PHE A 232 61.98 36.13 18.16
C PHE A 232 61.35 34.83 18.67
N VAL A 233 61.91 34.22 19.70
CA VAL A 233 61.36 32.99 20.30
C VAL A 233 59.92 33.23 20.80
N ALA A 234 59.66 34.34 21.49
CA ALA A 234 58.35 34.65 22.05
C ALA A 234 57.26 34.96 21.01
N ASN A 235 57.61 35.54 19.86
CA ASN A 235 56.63 35.95 18.84
C ASN A 235 56.55 35.02 17.63
N GLU A 236 57.62 34.27 17.33
CA GLU A 236 57.73 33.48 16.09
C GLU A 236 57.86 31.97 16.32
N ILE A 237 58.32 31.53 17.49
CA ILE A 237 58.45 30.09 17.83
C ILE A 237 57.34 29.66 18.80
N LEU A 238 57.09 30.45 19.85
CA LEU A 238 55.99 30.22 20.77
C LEU A 238 54.68 30.67 20.11
N GLU A 239 53.71 29.76 20.03
CA GLU A 239 52.35 30.13 19.68
C GLU A 239 51.85 31.17 20.69
N LYS A 240 51.39 32.33 20.20
CA LYS A 240 50.75 33.31 21.07
C LYS A 240 49.59 32.61 21.77
N LYS A 241 49.72 32.39 23.09
CA LYS A 241 48.58 32.07 23.95
C LYS A 241 47.69 33.30 23.97
N ASP A 242 46.80 33.37 22.99
CA ASP A 242 45.76 34.37 22.96
C ASP A 242 44.73 33.96 24.02
N LEU A 243 44.80 34.62 25.17
CA LEU A 243 43.90 34.36 26.30
C LEU A 243 42.43 34.53 25.85
N GLY A 244 42.16 35.37 24.84
CA GLY A 244 40.85 35.51 24.24
C GLY A 244 40.38 34.29 23.45
N ASP A 245 41.31 33.59 22.78
CA ASP A 245 41.04 32.35 22.05
C ASP A 245 40.86 31.18 23.03
N ALA A 246 41.63 31.16 24.12
CA ALA A 246 41.42 30.24 25.23
C ALA A 246 40.04 30.48 25.90
N ILE A 247 39.66 31.73 26.17
CA ILE A 247 38.34 32.07 26.73
C ILE A 247 37.21 31.69 25.76
N ARG A 248 37.34 31.97 24.46
CA ARG A 248 36.36 31.53 23.45
C ARG A 248 36.26 30.01 23.37
N SER A 249 37.39 29.30 23.38
CA SER A 249 37.41 27.84 23.38
C SER A 249 36.75 27.25 24.63
N VAL A 250 36.92 27.86 25.79
CA VAL A 250 36.26 27.46 27.04
C VAL A 250 34.75 27.77 26.98
N SER A 251 34.34 28.91 26.44
CA SER A 251 32.93 29.23 26.23
C SER A 251 32.26 28.32 25.19
N GLU A 252 32.95 27.98 24.12
CA GLU A 252 32.50 26.98 23.14
C GLU A 252 32.41 25.60 23.79
N LEU A 253 33.40 25.20 24.58
CA LEU A 253 33.39 23.95 25.34
C LEU A 253 32.20 23.91 26.32
N MET A 254 31.95 24.97 27.08
CA MET A 254 30.76 25.05 27.95
C MET A 254 29.48 24.95 27.14
N LYS A 255 29.38 25.64 26.00
CA LYS A 255 28.21 25.56 25.13
C LYS A 255 28.00 24.14 24.59
N THR A 256 29.08 23.43 24.23
CA THR A 256 29.00 22.01 23.86
C THR A 256 28.67 21.10 25.03
N ILE A 257 29.14 21.39 26.25
CA ILE A 257 28.78 20.61 27.43
C ILE A 257 27.28 20.78 27.72
N TYR A 258 26.75 22.00 27.67
CA TYR A 258 25.32 22.24 27.84
C TYR A 258 24.48 21.64 26.72
N SER A 259 24.95 21.65 25.46
CA SER A 259 24.25 20.96 24.38
C SER A 259 24.28 19.45 24.59
N MET A 260 25.42 18.87 24.99
CA MET A 260 25.53 17.45 25.30
C MET A 260 24.69 17.06 26.52
N GLU A 261 24.59 17.91 27.54
CA GLU A 261 23.71 17.68 28.70
C GLU A 261 22.23 17.72 28.29
N SER A 262 21.86 18.69 27.44
CA SER A 262 20.52 18.76 26.86
C SER A 262 20.21 17.55 25.99
N ASP A 263 21.17 17.11 25.16
CA ASP A 263 21.03 15.92 24.32
C ASP A 263 20.93 14.65 25.18
N ALA A 264 21.70 14.56 26.27
CA ALA A 264 21.62 13.45 27.22
C ALA A 264 20.25 13.42 27.92
N LYS A 265 19.71 14.58 28.33
CA LYS A 265 18.34 14.67 28.88
C LYS A 265 17.30 14.23 27.86
N ARG A 266 17.41 14.69 26.62
CA ARG A 266 16.51 14.29 25.53
C ARG A 266 16.61 12.79 25.23
N LEU A 267 17.82 12.22 25.27
CA LEU A 267 18.03 10.78 25.12
C LEU A 267 17.38 10.01 26.27
N GLN A 268 17.51 10.49 27.50
CA GLN A 268 16.85 9.89 28.67
C GLN A 268 15.32 9.90 28.50
N GLU A 269 14.73 11.03 28.14
CA GLU A 269 13.30 11.16 27.86
C GLU A 269 12.86 10.20 26.74
N THR A 270 13.67 10.09 25.68
CA THR A 270 13.39 9.18 24.56
C THR A 270 13.43 7.72 24.99
N ILE A 271 14.40 7.35 25.85
CA ILE A 271 14.50 6.01 26.43
C ILE A 271 13.27 5.71 27.28
N ASP A 272 12.82 6.65 28.10
CA ASP A 272 11.64 6.49 28.95
C ASP A 272 10.36 6.31 28.10
N VAL A 273 10.20 7.10 27.03
CA VAL A 273 9.10 6.94 26.06
C VAL A 273 9.18 5.59 25.34
N LEU A 274 10.37 5.14 24.92
CA LEU A 274 10.53 3.83 24.28
C LEU A 274 10.23 2.68 25.24
N SER A 275 10.61 2.83 26.52
CA SER A 275 10.37 1.83 27.55
C SER A 275 8.87 1.67 27.84
N SER A 276 8.14 2.79 27.97
CA SER A 276 6.68 2.77 28.15
C SER A 276 5.98 2.22 26.91
N THR A 277 6.40 2.63 25.71
CA THR A 277 5.87 2.09 24.45
C THR A 277 6.06 0.58 24.35
N LYS A 278 7.22 0.06 24.76
CA LYS A 278 7.48 -1.39 24.79
C LYS A 278 6.53 -2.13 25.72
N ILE A 279 6.23 -1.58 26.89
CA ILE A 279 5.27 -2.16 27.84
C ILE A 279 3.87 -2.16 27.22
N THR A 280 3.41 -1.04 26.67
CA THR A 280 2.09 -0.94 26.02
C THR A 280 1.97 -1.88 24.83
N ALA A 281 2.99 -1.98 23.99
CA ALA A 281 3.02 -2.90 22.86
C ALA A 281 2.95 -4.36 23.30
N LYS A 282 3.66 -4.73 24.38
CA LYS A 282 3.57 -6.07 24.96
C LYS A 282 2.16 -6.36 25.46
N THR A 283 1.56 -5.44 26.23
CA THR A 283 0.18 -5.59 26.70
C THR A 283 -0.81 -5.72 25.54
N TYR A 284 -0.62 -4.95 24.46
CA TYR A 284 -1.45 -5.05 23.26
C TYR A 284 -1.30 -6.42 22.58
N ILE A 285 -0.07 -6.94 22.45
CA ILE A 285 0.19 -8.27 21.88
C ILE A 285 -0.49 -9.35 22.73
N ASP A 286 -0.32 -9.29 24.05
CA ASP A 286 -0.93 -10.25 24.97
C ASP A 286 -2.47 -10.22 24.85
N GLN A 287 -3.08 -9.02 24.85
CA GLN A 287 -4.53 -8.84 24.64
C GLN A 287 -5.01 -9.31 23.26
N TRP A 288 -4.22 -9.07 22.21
CA TRP A 288 -4.54 -9.51 20.86
C TRP A 288 -4.51 -11.03 20.76
N ILE A 289 -3.53 -11.70 21.37
CA ILE A 289 -3.46 -13.16 21.45
C ILE A 289 -4.69 -13.68 22.20
N ASP A 290 -5.01 -13.12 23.37
CA ASP A 290 -6.19 -13.51 24.14
C ASP A 290 -7.48 -13.35 23.33
N TYR A 291 -7.64 -12.24 22.61
CA TYR A 291 -8.79 -12.01 21.74
C TYR A 291 -8.91 -13.08 20.64
N ASN A 292 -7.82 -13.40 19.94
CA ASN A 292 -7.82 -14.42 18.89
C ASN A 292 -8.11 -15.82 19.45
N VAL A 293 -7.59 -16.13 20.63
CA VAL A 293 -7.88 -17.41 21.31
C VAL A 293 -9.35 -17.49 21.68
N LEU A 294 -9.93 -16.41 22.21
CA LEU A 294 -11.36 -16.34 22.53
C LEU A 294 -12.24 -16.48 21.28
N GLU A 295 -11.87 -15.79 20.19
CA GLU A 295 -12.58 -15.89 18.90
C GLU A 295 -12.53 -17.32 18.34
N TYR A 296 -11.34 -17.94 18.31
CA TYR A 296 -11.18 -19.33 17.92
C TYR A 296 -11.99 -20.28 18.80
N THR A 297 -12.00 -20.05 20.11
CA THR A 297 -12.75 -20.88 21.06
C THR A 297 -14.25 -20.76 20.83
N ALA A 298 -14.76 -19.54 20.58
CA ALA A 298 -16.15 -19.30 20.24
C ALA A 298 -16.53 -19.96 18.90
N ALA A 299 -15.69 -19.83 17.88
CA ALA A 299 -15.89 -20.46 16.58
C ALA A 299 -15.89 -22.00 16.70
N LYS A 300 -14.95 -22.58 17.46
CA LYS A 300 -14.87 -24.02 17.71
C LYS A 300 -16.08 -24.53 18.48
N SER A 301 -16.57 -23.79 19.48
CA SER A 301 -17.78 -24.14 20.22
C SER A 301 -19.01 -24.16 19.31
N ARG A 302 -19.18 -23.14 18.45
CA ARG A 302 -20.24 -23.10 17.43
C ARG A 302 -20.13 -24.28 16.48
N TYR A 303 -18.93 -24.54 15.94
CA TYR A 303 -18.69 -25.68 15.05
C TYR A 303 -19.08 -27.02 15.70
N LEU A 304 -18.71 -27.25 16.96
CA LEU A 304 -19.05 -28.49 17.66
C LEU A 304 -20.56 -28.61 17.89
N SER A 305 -21.23 -27.51 18.25
CA SER A 305 -22.69 -27.48 18.38
C SER A 305 -23.38 -27.80 17.05
N ASP A 306 -22.96 -27.13 15.97
CA ASP A 306 -23.50 -27.34 14.62
C ASP A 306 -23.23 -28.76 14.13
N GLN A 307 -22.06 -29.31 14.42
CA GLN A 307 -21.72 -30.69 14.10
C GLN A 307 -22.63 -31.69 14.84
N GLN A 308 -22.93 -31.45 16.12
CA GLN A 308 -23.88 -32.29 16.87
C GLN A 308 -25.29 -32.20 16.28
N VAL A 309 -25.74 -31.00 15.91
CA VAL A 309 -27.05 -30.81 15.25
C VAL A 309 -27.09 -31.53 13.90
N TYR A 310 -26.03 -31.41 13.11
CA TYR A 310 -25.89 -32.10 11.83
C TYR A 310 -25.93 -33.62 11.98
N LEU A 311 -25.17 -34.18 12.93
CA LEU A 311 -25.18 -35.63 13.19
C LEU A 311 -26.56 -36.12 13.62
N LYS A 312 -27.24 -35.42 14.54
CA LYS A 312 -28.62 -35.75 14.94
C LYS A 312 -29.60 -35.66 13.78
N ALA A 313 -29.47 -34.64 12.92
CA ALA A 313 -30.30 -34.51 11.73
C ALA A 313 -30.06 -35.65 10.73
N LYS A 314 -28.81 -36.08 10.58
CA LYS A 314 -28.42 -37.21 9.73
C LYS A 314 -28.93 -38.55 10.26
N GLU A 315 -28.87 -38.78 11.58
CA GLU A 315 -29.50 -39.93 12.23
C GLU A 315 -31.01 -39.94 12.00
N LYS A 316 -31.69 -38.80 12.20
CA LYS A 316 -33.13 -38.68 11.90
C LYS A 316 -33.43 -38.95 10.43
N GLN A 317 -32.61 -38.45 9.51
CA GLN A 317 -32.79 -38.70 8.08
C GLN A 317 -32.65 -40.20 7.77
N GLN A 318 -31.71 -40.89 8.41
CA GLN A 318 -31.53 -42.32 8.24
C GLN A 318 -32.72 -43.11 8.79
N HIS A 319 -33.19 -42.78 10.00
CA HIS A 319 -34.43 -43.37 10.55
C HIS A 319 -35.63 -43.16 9.63
N LEU A 320 -35.84 -41.95 9.11
CA LEU A 320 -36.95 -41.67 8.19
C LEU A 320 -36.82 -42.44 6.87
N ARG A 321 -35.59 -42.70 6.40
CA ARG A 321 -35.38 -43.56 5.23
C ARG A 321 -35.73 -45.00 5.54
N ASP A 322 -35.32 -45.51 6.69
CA ASP A 322 -35.63 -46.88 7.10
C ASP A 322 -37.15 -47.05 7.27
N ASP A 323 -37.82 -46.08 7.91
CA ASP A 323 -39.28 -46.03 8.04
C ASP A 323 -39.99 -45.98 6.69
N LEU A 324 -39.49 -45.17 5.74
CA LEU A 324 -40.01 -45.11 4.38
C LEU A 324 -39.89 -46.47 3.69
N THR A 325 -38.72 -47.11 3.77
CA THR A 325 -38.51 -48.43 3.15
C THR A 325 -39.40 -49.51 3.75
N ASN A 326 -39.63 -49.47 5.07
CA ASN A 326 -40.55 -50.38 5.74
C ASN A 326 -42.00 -50.14 5.29
N ALA A 327 -42.43 -48.88 5.24
CA ALA A 327 -43.77 -48.51 4.79
C ALA A 327 -44.00 -48.86 3.30
N GLU A 328 -42.97 -48.72 2.45
CA GLU A 328 -43.03 -49.14 1.05
C GLU A 328 -43.20 -50.66 0.92
N GLN A 329 -42.46 -51.44 1.71
CA GLN A 329 -42.61 -52.90 1.76
C GLN A 329 -43.99 -53.32 2.28
N GLU A 330 -44.50 -52.69 3.33
CA GLU A 330 -45.85 -52.96 3.84
C GLU A 330 -46.93 -52.61 2.82
N ARG A 331 -46.74 -51.52 2.07
CA ARG A 331 -47.64 -51.10 0.99
C ARG A 331 -47.63 -52.13 -0.14
N GLU A 332 -46.46 -52.59 -0.57
CA GLU A 332 -46.31 -53.61 -1.61
C GLU A 332 -46.99 -54.91 -1.20
N GLN A 333 -46.73 -55.41 0.01
CA GLN A 333 -47.41 -56.60 0.55
C GLN A 333 -48.93 -56.43 0.62
N SER A 334 -49.41 -55.24 1.00
CA SER A 334 -50.85 -54.96 1.05
C SER A 334 -51.47 -54.91 -0.35
N GLN A 335 -50.72 -54.39 -1.33
CA GLN A 335 -51.14 -54.34 -2.72
C GLN A 335 -51.20 -55.73 -3.34
N ASP A 336 -50.24 -56.60 -3.03
CA ASP A 336 -50.24 -58.02 -3.41
C ASP A 336 -51.39 -58.79 -2.76
N ARG A 337 -51.66 -58.57 -1.47
CA ARG A 337 -52.84 -59.16 -0.81
C ARG A 337 -54.14 -58.68 -1.47
N ARG A 338 -54.21 -57.42 -1.85
CA ARG A 338 -55.38 -56.84 -2.52
C ARG A 338 -55.59 -57.40 -3.93
N SER A 339 -54.53 -57.62 -4.70
CA SER A 339 -54.62 -58.25 -6.02
C SER A 339 -55.07 -59.71 -5.89
N GLN A 340 -54.49 -60.48 -4.95
CA GLN A 340 -54.90 -61.86 -4.67
C GLN A 340 -56.38 -61.95 -4.24
N LEU A 341 -56.81 -61.10 -3.30
CA LEU A 341 -58.22 -61.03 -2.89
C LEU A 341 -59.14 -60.65 -4.06
N ARG A 342 -58.70 -59.74 -4.93
CA ARG A 342 -59.46 -59.37 -6.14
C ARG A 342 -59.58 -60.53 -7.12
N GLU A 343 -58.51 -61.29 -7.34
CA GLU A 343 -58.55 -62.50 -8.17
C GLU A 343 -59.48 -63.56 -7.58
N GLN A 344 -59.44 -63.77 -6.26
CA GLN A 344 -60.38 -64.64 -5.56
C GLN A 344 -61.82 -64.16 -5.69
N LEU A 345 -62.06 -62.85 -5.56
CA LEU A 345 -63.38 -62.25 -5.73
C LEU A 345 -63.89 -62.46 -7.15
N ILE A 346 -63.06 -62.22 -8.17
CA ILE A 346 -63.41 -62.47 -9.58
C ILE A 346 -63.70 -63.96 -9.80
N ALA A 347 -62.91 -64.86 -9.23
CA ALA A 347 -63.15 -66.31 -9.33
C ALA A 347 -64.48 -66.72 -8.69
N MET A 348 -64.81 -66.15 -7.52
CA MET A 348 -66.08 -66.39 -6.83
C MET A 348 -67.27 -65.74 -7.56
N GLU A 349 -67.11 -64.55 -8.15
CA GLU A 349 -68.10 -63.91 -9.01
C GLU A 349 -68.33 -64.72 -10.29
N ALA A 350 -67.28 -65.24 -10.91
CA ALA A 350 -67.40 -66.13 -12.07
C ALA A 350 -68.12 -67.43 -11.69
N GLN A 351 -67.81 -68.00 -10.52
CA GLN A 351 -68.53 -69.18 -10.00
C GLN A 351 -70.00 -68.86 -9.70
N ARG A 352 -70.31 -67.68 -9.16
CA ARG A 352 -71.67 -67.19 -8.91
C ARG A 352 -72.45 -66.97 -10.21
N LEU A 353 -71.81 -66.38 -11.22
CA LEU A 353 -72.38 -66.23 -12.56
C LEU A 353 -72.61 -67.59 -13.23
N GLY A 354 -71.84 -68.63 -12.91
CA GLY A 354 -72.10 -69.99 -13.40
C GLY A 354 -73.38 -70.64 -12.83
N ILE A 355 -74.03 -70.03 -11.85
CA ILE A 355 -75.24 -70.55 -11.19
C ILE A 355 -76.46 -69.73 -11.65
N ASP A 356 -77.29 -70.32 -12.51
CA ASP A 356 -78.48 -69.65 -13.10
C ASP A 356 -79.41 -69.04 -12.04
N ALA A 357 -79.64 -69.74 -10.92
CA ALA A 357 -80.49 -69.24 -9.83
C ALA A 357 -79.98 -67.95 -9.16
N LEU A 358 -78.66 -67.72 -9.15
CA LEU A 358 -78.06 -66.50 -8.61
C LEU A 358 -78.06 -65.37 -9.64
N GLN A 359 -77.90 -65.68 -10.93
CA GLN A 359 -78.08 -64.68 -12.00
C GLN A 359 -79.51 -64.12 -12.01
N ASP A 360 -80.51 -64.99 -11.92
CA ASP A 360 -81.91 -64.58 -11.86
C ASP A 360 -82.17 -63.69 -10.65
N LYS A 361 -81.64 -64.07 -9.48
CA LYS A 361 -81.72 -63.26 -8.27
C LYS A 361 -81.11 -61.86 -8.47
N ASP A 362 -79.93 -61.77 -9.08
CA ASP A 362 -79.24 -60.50 -9.33
C ASP A 362 -80.01 -59.60 -10.30
N GLN A 363 -80.60 -60.19 -11.36
CA GLN A 363 -81.48 -59.47 -12.26
C GLN A 363 -82.74 -58.95 -11.56
N PHE A 364 -83.33 -59.73 -10.67
CA PHE A 364 -84.48 -59.30 -9.90
C PHE A 364 -84.11 -58.22 -8.86
N GLU A 365 -82.97 -58.33 -8.18
CA GLU A 365 -82.49 -57.30 -7.26
C GLU A 365 -82.18 -55.98 -7.99
N GLN A 366 -81.57 -56.02 -9.18
CA GLN A 366 -81.39 -54.83 -10.02
C GLN A 366 -82.72 -54.22 -10.46
N LYS A 367 -83.69 -55.05 -10.87
CA LYS A 367 -85.04 -54.56 -11.22
C LYS A 367 -85.74 -53.94 -10.02
N VAL A 368 -85.60 -54.52 -8.83
CA VAL A 368 -86.16 -53.97 -7.58
C VAL A 368 -85.49 -52.65 -7.21
N GLU A 369 -84.16 -52.57 -7.29
CA GLU A 369 -83.43 -51.34 -6.95
C GLU A 369 -83.73 -50.21 -7.93
N SER A 370 -83.76 -50.52 -9.24
CA SER A 370 -84.15 -49.55 -10.26
C SER A 370 -85.61 -49.10 -10.12
N GLY A 371 -86.51 -50.03 -9.78
CA GLY A 371 -87.91 -49.73 -9.47
C GLY A 371 -88.05 -48.86 -8.22
N LYS A 372 -87.29 -49.13 -7.16
CA LYS A 372 -87.25 -48.30 -5.94
C LYS A 372 -86.74 -46.89 -6.23
N GLN A 373 -85.68 -46.76 -7.04
CA GLN A 373 -85.15 -45.45 -7.44
C GLN A 373 -86.18 -44.64 -8.25
N GLN A 374 -86.86 -45.27 -9.21
CA GLN A 374 -87.93 -44.63 -9.98
C GLN A 374 -89.11 -44.21 -9.10
N LEU A 375 -89.53 -45.10 -8.18
CA LEU A 375 -90.61 -44.82 -7.24
C LEU A 375 -90.25 -43.68 -6.29
N GLN A 376 -89.01 -43.63 -5.78
CA GLN A 376 -88.54 -42.56 -4.91
C GLN A 376 -88.49 -41.20 -5.64
N GLN A 377 -88.05 -41.19 -6.91
CA GLN A 377 -88.05 -39.97 -7.74
C GLN A 377 -89.48 -39.44 -7.97
N GLN A 378 -90.42 -40.32 -8.34
CA GLN A 378 -91.80 -39.94 -8.56
C GLN A 378 -92.53 -39.55 -7.26
N ALA A 379 -92.23 -40.22 -6.15
CA ALA A 379 -92.78 -39.90 -4.84
C ALA A 379 -92.35 -38.52 -4.33
N MET A 380 -91.11 -38.09 -4.59
CA MET A 380 -90.66 -36.73 -4.23
C MET A 380 -91.45 -35.65 -4.98
N LEU A 381 -91.59 -35.80 -6.30
CA LEU A 381 -92.37 -34.85 -7.12
C LEU A 381 -93.83 -34.78 -6.67
N LEU A 382 -94.41 -35.92 -6.34
CA LEU A 382 -95.78 -36.01 -5.85
C LEU A 382 -95.95 -35.36 -4.46
N LEU A 383 -94.99 -35.53 -3.56
CA LEU A 383 -95.03 -34.90 -2.23
C LEU A 383 -94.87 -33.37 -2.31
N GLU A 384 -94.05 -32.86 -3.23
CA GLU A 384 -93.96 -31.41 -3.49
C GLU A 384 -95.28 -30.85 -4.03
N GLN A 385 -95.93 -31.56 -4.95
CA GLN A 385 -97.24 -31.19 -5.48
C GLN A 385 -98.34 -31.23 -4.41
N ASP A 386 -98.33 -32.23 -3.53
CA ASP A 386 -99.28 -32.32 -2.42
C ASP A 386 -99.11 -31.15 -1.43
N LYS A 387 -97.88 -30.83 -1.02
CA LYS A 387 -97.61 -29.66 -0.17
C LYS A 387 -98.10 -28.35 -0.78
N ALA A 388 -97.86 -28.15 -2.08
CA ALA A 388 -98.34 -26.97 -2.80
C ALA A 388 -99.88 -26.92 -2.84
N SER A 389 -100.51 -28.07 -3.07
CA SER A 389 -101.97 -28.22 -3.05
C SER A 389 -102.55 -27.89 -1.68
N GLN A 390 -102.05 -28.50 -0.61
CA GLN A 390 -102.48 -28.25 0.78
C GLN A 390 -102.32 -26.78 1.17
N PHE A 391 -101.19 -26.15 0.82
CA PHE A 391 -100.99 -24.72 1.06
C PHE A 391 -102.08 -23.87 0.37
N SER A 392 -102.39 -24.17 -0.89
CA SER A 392 -103.41 -23.44 -1.63
C SER A 392 -104.83 -23.68 -1.09
N LEU A 393 -105.13 -24.88 -0.57
CA LEU A 393 -106.38 -25.17 0.12
C LEU A 393 -106.50 -24.39 1.45
N GLN A 394 -105.46 -24.38 2.29
CA GLN A 394 -105.43 -23.61 3.55
C GLN A 394 -105.55 -22.10 3.30
N ALA A 395 -104.87 -21.59 2.26
CA ALA A 395 -105.01 -20.20 1.83
C ALA A 395 -106.44 -19.90 1.38
N THR A 396 -107.06 -20.81 0.61
CA THR A 396 -108.45 -20.66 0.15
C THR A 396 -109.44 -20.73 1.31
N GLU A 397 -109.22 -21.56 2.32
CA GLU A 397 -110.05 -21.61 3.52
C GLU A 397 -109.95 -20.30 4.32
N SER A 398 -108.74 -19.75 4.44
CA SER A 398 -108.50 -18.47 5.09
C SER A 398 -109.13 -17.30 4.32
N LEU A 399 -109.05 -17.33 2.98
CA LEU A 399 -109.74 -16.39 2.10
C LEU A 399 -111.26 -16.54 2.23
N TYR A 400 -111.81 -17.76 2.27
CA TYR A 400 -113.23 -18.00 2.46
C TYR A 400 -113.73 -17.45 3.80
N LYS A 401 -113.01 -17.70 4.90
CA LYS A 401 -113.30 -17.12 6.23
C LYS A 401 -113.24 -15.59 6.23
N SER A 402 -112.36 -15.00 5.41
CA SER A 402 -112.23 -13.55 5.29
C SER A 402 -113.34 -12.96 4.44
N LEU A 403 -113.70 -13.60 3.31
CA LEU A 403 -114.81 -13.22 2.44
C LEU A 403 -116.17 -13.31 3.14
N GLN A 404 -116.33 -14.16 4.16
CA GLN A 404 -117.53 -14.21 5.00
C GLN A 404 -117.67 -13.03 5.97
N LYS A 405 -116.60 -12.27 6.26
CA LYS A 405 -116.69 -11.09 7.13
C LYS A 405 -117.33 -9.95 6.33
N SER A 406 -118.47 -9.47 6.82
CA SER A 406 -119.34 -8.48 6.15
C SER A 406 -118.70 -7.12 5.84
N THR A 407 -117.50 -6.85 6.37
CA THR A 407 -116.77 -5.60 6.13
C THR A 407 -116.09 -5.53 4.76
N ILE A 408 -115.64 -6.67 4.20
CA ILE A 408 -114.87 -6.66 2.94
C ILE A 408 -115.77 -6.43 1.71
N SER A 409 -117.01 -6.91 1.76
CA SER A 409 -118.02 -6.67 0.72
C SER A 409 -118.49 -5.21 0.61
N VAL A 410 -118.19 -4.38 1.61
CA VAL A 410 -118.54 -2.95 1.61
C VAL A 410 -117.45 -2.12 0.92
N ASP A 411 -116.18 -2.48 1.10
CA ASP A 411 -115.03 -1.74 0.55
C ASP A 411 -114.67 -2.17 -0.89
N LEU A 412 -114.91 -3.43 -1.27
CA LEU A 412 -114.71 -3.93 -2.64
C LEU A 412 -115.91 -4.76 -3.13
N PRO A 413 -116.79 -4.23 -4.00
CA PRO A 413 -117.97 -4.93 -4.51
C PRO A 413 -117.66 -6.17 -5.36
N SER A 414 -116.50 -6.22 -6.02
CA SER A 414 -116.06 -7.35 -6.85
C SER A 414 -115.83 -8.63 -6.02
N LEU A 415 -115.36 -8.49 -4.78
CA LEU A 415 -115.11 -9.60 -3.86
C LEU A 415 -116.38 -10.15 -3.19
N GLY A 416 -117.50 -9.42 -3.25
CA GLY A 416 -118.80 -9.84 -2.67
C GLY A 416 -119.69 -10.67 -3.60
N GLN A 417 -119.22 -11.05 -4.79
CA GLN A 417 -120.03 -11.79 -5.77
C GLN A 417 -120.41 -13.19 -5.25
N ARG A 418 -121.71 -13.52 -5.27
CA ARG A 418 -122.24 -14.80 -4.78
C ARG A 418 -121.58 -16.02 -5.43
N LYS A 419 -121.25 -15.94 -6.73
CA LYS A 419 -120.57 -17.00 -7.49
C LYS A 419 -119.14 -17.25 -7.00
N LEU A 420 -118.43 -16.21 -6.56
CA LEU A 420 -117.07 -16.30 -6.02
C LEU A 420 -117.07 -16.94 -4.63
N ILE A 421 -118.05 -16.60 -3.79
CA ILE A 421 -118.24 -17.22 -2.47
C ILE A 421 -118.63 -18.70 -2.60
N GLU A 422 -119.42 -19.06 -3.60
CA GLU A 422 -119.81 -20.45 -3.88
C GLU A 422 -118.63 -21.29 -4.41
N MET A 423 -117.78 -20.74 -5.29
CA MET A 423 -116.55 -21.39 -5.73
C MET A 423 -115.54 -21.55 -4.59
N ALA A 424 -115.37 -20.53 -3.74
CA ALA A 424 -114.55 -20.64 -2.53
C ALA A 424 -115.07 -21.70 -1.56
N LYS A 425 -116.39 -21.83 -1.41
CA LYS A 425 -117.02 -22.88 -0.58
C LYS A 425 -116.74 -24.28 -1.14
N ASN A 426 -116.86 -24.47 -2.45
CA ASN A 426 -116.60 -25.77 -3.09
C ASN A 426 -115.13 -26.18 -2.97
N VAL A 427 -114.19 -25.23 -3.12
CA VAL A 427 -112.75 -25.50 -2.94
C VAL A 427 -112.38 -25.68 -1.46
N ALA A 428 -113.00 -24.93 -0.55
CA ALA A 428 -112.81 -25.13 0.89
C ALA A 428 -113.37 -26.48 1.39
N ALA A 429 -114.43 -27.01 0.76
CA ALA A 429 -114.97 -28.34 1.08
C ALA A 429 -114.00 -29.48 0.74
N ILE A 430 -113.13 -29.30 -0.26
CA ILE A 430 -112.07 -30.27 -0.60
C ILE A 430 -111.11 -30.47 0.59
N ALA A 431 -110.84 -29.41 1.37
CA ALA A 431 -109.98 -29.48 2.55
C ALA A 431 -110.61 -30.29 3.72
N SER A 432 -111.94 -30.39 3.78
CA SER A 432 -112.67 -31.11 4.84
C SER A 432 -113.07 -32.55 4.50
N GLU A 433 -113.35 -32.86 3.22
CA GLU A 433 -113.94 -34.16 2.83
C GLU A 433 -113.18 -34.92 1.73
N GLY A 434 -112.15 -34.34 1.09
CA GLY A 434 -111.58 -34.92 -0.14
C GLY A 434 -110.06 -34.80 -0.32
N ALA A 435 -109.30 -34.55 0.74
CA ALA A 435 -107.84 -34.56 0.65
C ALA A 435 -107.33 -36.00 0.40
N VAL A 436 -106.65 -36.21 -0.71
CA VAL A 436 -106.02 -37.50 -1.04
C VAL A 436 -104.87 -37.74 -0.08
N ASP A 437 -104.93 -38.81 0.71
CA ASP A 437 -103.93 -39.15 1.72
C ASP A 437 -102.71 -39.85 1.09
N PHE A 438 -101.82 -39.06 0.51
CA PHE A 438 -100.60 -39.55 -0.15
C PHE A 438 -99.63 -40.32 0.78
N PRO A 439 -99.49 -40.00 2.08
CA PRO A 439 -98.72 -40.80 3.03
C PRO A 439 -99.18 -42.26 3.17
N THR A 440 -100.49 -42.53 3.15
CA THR A 440 -100.97 -43.93 3.23
C THR A 440 -100.90 -44.65 1.89
N LEU A 441 -100.93 -43.92 0.77
CA LEU A 441 -100.76 -44.48 -0.57
C LEU A 441 -99.33 -44.95 -0.85
N LEU A 442 -98.32 -44.22 -0.35
CA LEU A 442 -96.90 -44.55 -0.55
C LEU A 442 -96.37 -45.62 0.42
N GLY A 443 -97.10 -45.93 1.50
CA GLY A 443 -96.65 -46.83 2.56
C GLY A 443 -97.17 -48.27 2.48
N LYS A 444 -98.01 -48.62 1.50
CA LYS A 444 -98.62 -49.96 1.37
C LYS A 444 -98.15 -50.67 0.10
N ASP A 445 -97.77 -51.93 0.24
CA ASP A 445 -97.56 -52.85 -0.89
C ASP A 445 -98.93 -53.25 -1.45
N TRP A 446 -99.37 -52.58 -2.51
CA TRP A 446 -100.65 -52.86 -3.15
C TRP A 446 -100.49 -53.98 -4.19
N VAL A 447 -101.16 -55.11 -3.95
CA VAL A 447 -101.28 -56.22 -4.92
C VAL A 447 -102.44 -55.99 -5.90
N ASP A 448 -103.36 -55.07 -5.58
CA ASP A 448 -104.54 -54.70 -6.38
C ASP A 448 -104.55 -53.18 -6.66
N LEU A 449 -104.70 -52.81 -7.94
CA LEU A 449 -104.58 -51.44 -8.46
C LEU A 449 -105.90 -50.65 -8.41
N SER A 450 -107.03 -51.32 -8.20
CA SER A 450 -108.37 -50.71 -8.22
C SER A 450 -108.54 -49.51 -7.27
N PRO A 451 -107.97 -49.48 -6.04
CA PRO A 451 -108.08 -48.33 -5.14
C PRO A 451 -107.29 -47.10 -5.62
N LEU A 452 -106.14 -47.31 -6.26
CA LEU A 452 -105.29 -46.21 -6.78
C LEU A 452 -105.99 -45.47 -7.92
N GLU A 453 -106.72 -46.18 -8.78
CA GLU A 453 -107.48 -45.60 -9.89
C GLU A 453 -108.62 -44.69 -9.38
N ALA A 454 -109.38 -45.13 -8.37
CA ALA A 454 -110.43 -44.31 -7.77
C ALA A 454 -109.88 -43.03 -7.10
N HIS A 455 -108.72 -43.11 -6.45
CA HIS A 455 -108.05 -41.95 -5.85
C HIS A 455 -107.49 -40.99 -6.90
N LEU A 456 -107.04 -41.50 -8.05
CA LEU A 456 -106.57 -40.68 -9.17
C LEU A 456 -107.73 -39.91 -9.82
N GLU A 457 -108.90 -40.53 -10.02
CA GLU A 457 -110.10 -39.83 -10.50
C GLU A 457 -110.51 -38.71 -9.55
N THR A 458 -110.48 -38.98 -8.24
CA THR A 458 -110.78 -37.98 -7.21
C THR A 458 -109.76 -36.82 -7.23
N ALA A 459 -108.47 -37.14 -7.37
CA ALA A 459 -107.40 -36.13 -7.46
C ALA A 459 -107.56 -35.23 -8.69
N GLN A 460 -107.94 -35.80 -9.85
CA GLN A 460 -108.17 -35.05 -11.08
C GLN A 460 -109.37 -34.10 -10.96
N GLN A 461 -110.46 -34.54 -10.34
CA GLN A 461 -111.62 -33.68 -10.07
C GLN A 461 -111.25 -32.51 -9.14
N ASN A 462 -110.51 -32.78 -8.07
CA ASN A 462 -109.99 -31.74 -7.17
C ASN A 462 -109.09 -30.75 -7.90
N GLN A 463 -108.18 -31.23 -8.75
CA GLN A 463 -107.30 -30.38 -9.54
C GLN A 463 -108.08 -29.47 -10.50
N GLN A 464 -109.13 -29.98 -11.16
CA GLN A 464 -109.99 -29.17 -12.03
C GLN A 464 -110.67 -28.02 -11.26
N LEU A 465 -111.20 -28.30 -10.07
CA LEU A 465 -111.84 -27.28 -9.22
C LEU A 465 -110.83 -26.22 -8.76
N MET A 466 -109.62 -26.62 -8.36
CA MET A 466 -108.55 -25.69 -7.96
C MET A 466 -108.03 -24.85 -9.13
N ASN A 467 -107.95 -25.41 -10.33
CA ASN A 467 -107.58 -24.67 -11.54
C ASN A 467 -108.64 -23.64 -11.92
N GLN A 468 -109.93 -23.99 -11.89
CA GLN A 468 -111.02 -23.04 -12.14
C GLN A 468 -111.04 -21.91 -11.10
N TRP A 469 -110.74 -22.23 -9.84
CA TRP A 469 -110.60 -21.23 -8.78
C TRP A 469 -109.41 -20.30 -9.01
N ARG A 470 -108.24 -20.84 -9.36
CA ARG A 470 -107.07 -20.03 -9.73
C ARG A 470 -107.39 -19.12 -10.93
N GLU A 471 -108.00 -19.67 -11.98
CA GLU A 471 -108.34 -18.90 -13.17
C GLU A 471 -109.20 -17.68 -12.83
N ARG A 472 -110.20 -17.86 -11.94
CA ARG A 472 -111.04 -16.76 -11.47
C ARG A 472 -110.27 -15.61 -10.82
N TRP A 473 -109.18 -15.87 -10.09
CA TRP A 473 -108.36 -14.82 -9.45
C TRP A 473 -107.40 -14.12 -10.40
N TYR A 474 -106.94 -14.81 -11.44
CA TYR A 474 -105.84 -14.35 -12.30
C TYR A 474 -106.30 -13.86 -13.69
N SER A 475 -107.51 -14.21 -14.13
CA SER A 475 -108.05 -13.75 -15.42
C SER A 475 -108.73 -12.38 -15.28
N GLY A 476 -108.20 -11.35 -15.93
CA GLY A 476 -108.83 -10.02 -15.98
C GLY A 476 -110.06 -9.95 -16.90
N GLU A 477 -110.26 -10.93 -17.78
CA GLU A 477 -111.41 -11.00 -18.71
C GLU A 477 -112.74 -11.33 -18.02
N LEU A 478 -112.67 -11.91 -16.81
CA LEU A 478 -113.82 -12.37 -16.03
C LEU A 478 -114.38 -11.30 -15.08
N GLU A 479 -113.73 -10.12 -15.05
CA GLU A 479 -114.08 -8.95 -14.25
C GLU A 479 -114.56 -7.79 -15.15
N SER A 480 -115.60 -7.06 -14.74
CA SER A 480 -116.11 -5.91 -15.51
C SER A 480 -115.15 -4.70 -15.56
N SER A 481 -114.08 -4.73 -14.76
CA SER A 481 -113.03 -3.72 -14.64
C SER A 481 -111.82 -3.99 -15.54
N GLY A 482 -111.67 -5.21 -16.09
CA GLY A 482 -110.50 -5.63 -16.88
C GLY A 482 -109.21 -5.86 -16.07
N ILE A 483 -109.27 -5.76 -14.74
CA ILE A 483 -108.14 -5.99 -13.82
C ILE A 483 -108.41 -7.31 -13.09
N PRO A 484 -107.40 -8.20 -12.91
CA PRO A 484 -107.59 -9.45 -12.16
C PRO A 484 -107.97 -9.20 -10.69
N LEU A 485 -108.78 -10.07 -10.10
CA LEU A 485 -109.16 -10.02 -8.68
C LEU A 485 -107.98 -10.03 -7.69
N ARG A 486 -106.81 -10.48 -8.13
CA ARG A 486 -105.57 -10.47 -7.35
C ARG A 486 -104.95 -9.07 -7.24
N ASP A 487 -105.02 -8.27 -8.30
CA ASP A 487 -104.29 -7.00 -8.46
C ASP A 487 -105.20 -5.80 -8.13
#